data_AF-A0A6J4PGC0-F1
#
_entry.id   AF-A0A6J4PGC0-F1
#
_cell.length_a   1.000
_cell.length_b   1.000
_cell.length_c   1.000
_cell.angle_alpha   90.00
_cell.angle_beta   90.00
_cell.angle_gamma   90.00
#
_symmetry.space_group_name_H-M   'P 1'
#
loop_
_entity.id
_entity.type
_entity.pdbx_description
1 polymer ?
#
loop_
_entity_poly.entity_id
_entity_poly.type
_entity_poly.pdbx_seq_one_letter_code
_entity_poly.pdbx_strand_id
1 'polypeptide(L)' 'MLRVDNVGDEAALEAVRDALDRLGVDYRFARAEPDEDRFPQTAYFYVPDSAAAAVDDAMRELSREHGLDAQTL' A
#
# COMPACT_ATOMS: atom_id res chain seq x y z
N MET A 1 -4.13 10.01 1.06
CA MET A 1 -4.25 8.68 1.71
C MET A 1 -3.97 7.61 0.66
N LEU A 2 -3.27 6.52 0.96
CA LEU A 2 -3.04 5.41 0.03
C LEU A 2 -4.02 4.27 0.31
N ARG A 3 -4.71 3.79 -0.73
CA ARG A 3 -5.49 2.55 -0.73
C ARG A 3 -4.75 1.52 -1.61
N VAL A 4 -4.58 0.31 -1.12
CA VAL A 4 -3.99 -0.81 -1.87
C VAL A 4 -4.95 -1.99 -1.82
N ASP A 5 -5.54 -2.32 -2.95
CA ASP A 5 -6.48 -3.43 -3.14
C ASP A 5 -5.75 -4.66 -3.69
N ASN A 6 -6.40 -5.82 -3.63
CA ASN A 6 -5.89 -7.13 -4.06
C ASN A 6 -4.58 -7.55 -3.38
N VAL A 7 -4.35 -7.12 -2.13
CA VAL A 7 -3.22 -7.62 -1.35
C VAL A 7 -3.45 -9.11 -1.12
N GLY A 8 -2.66 -9.99 -1.75
CA GLY A 8 -2.92 -11.42 -1.83
C GLY A 8 -2.32 -12.27 -0.71
N ASP A 9 -1.34 -11.73 0.01
CA ASP A 9 -0.68 -12.37 1.16
C ASP A 9 0.10 -11.33 1.99
N GLU A 10 0.67 -11.76 3.11
CA GLU A 10 1.46 -10.89 4.00
C GLU A 10 2.74 -10.39 3.31
N ALA A 11 3.33 -11.16 2.38
CA ALA A 11 4.54 -10.74 1.68
C ALA A 11 4.24 -9.57 0.72
N ALA A 12 3.08 -9.58 0.07
CA ALA A 12 2.61 -8.46 -0.74
C ALA A 12 2.34 -7.22 0.13
N LEU A 13 1.81 -7.39 1.34
CA LEU A 13 1.62 -6.29 2.29
C LEU A 13 2.96 -5.73 2.80
N GLU A 14 3.91 -6.60 3.09
CA GLU A 14 5.26 -6.23 3.49
C GLU A 14 5.99 -5.49 2.37
N ALA A 15 5.85 -5.91 1.12
CA ALA A 15 6.42 -5.22 -0.03
C ALA A 15 5.93 -3.77 -0.18
N VAL A 16 4.65 -3.51 0.13
CA VAL A 16 4.09 -2.15 0.16
C VAL A 16 4.74 -1.32 1.27
N ARG A 17 4.86 -1.88 2.48
CA ARG A 17 5.51 -1.21 3.63
C ARG A 17 6.97 -0.88 3.33
N ASP A 18 7.70 -1.86 2.80
CA ASP A 18 9.09 -1.73 2.37
C ASP A 18 9.29 -0.60 1.34
N ALA A 19 8.39 -0.47 0.37
CA ALA A 19 8.48 0.62 -0.60
C ALA A 19 8.26 1.99 0.05
N LEU A 20 7.31 2.11 0.97
CA LEU A 20 7.08 3.35 1.71
C LEU A 20 8.28 3.70 2.62
N ASP A 21 8.88 2.70 3.27
CA ASP A 21 10.08 2.85 4.09
C ASP A 21 11.30 3.29 3.25
N ARG A 22 11.49 2.71 2.06
CA ARG A 22 12.56 3.12 1.11
C ARG A 22 12.39 4.55 0.63
N LEU A 23 11.15 5.01 0.47
CA LEU A 23 10.84 6.40 0.14
C LEU A 23 11.02 7.35 1.35
N GLY A 24 11.27 6.82 2.56
CA GLY A 24 11.39 7.61 3.78
C GLY A 24 10.08 8.30 4.17
N VAL A 25 8.95 7.71 3.81
CA VAL A 25 7.61 8.27 4.07
C VAL A 25 7.21 7.93 5.49
N ASP A 26 6.84 8.95 6.28
CA ASP A 26 6.23 8.75 7.59
C ASP A 26 4.75 8.35 7.42
N TYR A 27 4.52 7.07 7.14
CA TYR A 27 3.19 6.52 6.91
C TYR A 27 2.59 5.91 8.17
N ARG A 28 1.25 5.87 8.23
CA ARG A 28 0.52 5.12 9.26
C ARG A 28 -0.40 4.09 8.60
N PHE A 29 -0.24 2.82 8.96
CA PHE A 29 -1.20 1.79 8.59
C PHE A 29 -2.53 2.06 9.30
N ALA A 30 -3.58 2.31 8.53
CA ALA A 30 -4.87 2.71 9.06
C ALA A 30 -5.70 1.50 9.49
N ARG A 31 -5.85 0.50 8.60
CA ARG A 31 -6.72 -0.67 8.79
C ARG A 31 -6.74 -1.57 7.52
N ALA A 32 -7.04 -2.87 7.70
CA ALA A 32 -7.81 -3.72 6.76
C ALA A 32 -9.23 -3.90 7.34
N GLU A 33 -10.29 -3.80 6.54
CA GLU A 33 -11.70 -3.82 6.95
C GLU A 33 -12.02 -4.92 8.00
N PRO A 34 -13.04 -4.73 8.87
CA PRO A 34 -13.43 -5.80 9.80
C PRO A 34 -13.78 -7.06 9.00
N ASP A 35 -13.22 -8.21 9.38
CA ASP A 35 -13.29 -9.51 8.69
C ASP A 35 -12.24 -9.77 7.57
N GLU A 36 -11.26 -8.88 7.37
CA GLU A 36 -10.12 -9.08 6.45
C GLU A 36 -8.90 -9.79 7.08
N ASP A 37 -9.08 -10.67 8.09
CA ASP A 37 -7.99 -11.58 8.53
C ASP A 37 -7.62 -12.64 7.46
N ARG A 38 -8.14 -12.50 6.24
CA ARG A 38 -7.95 -13.39 5.11
C ARG A 38 -7.69 -12.57 3.86
N PHE A 39 -6.67 -13.01 3.14
CA PHE A 39 -6.36 -12.48 1.82
C PHE A 39 -7.29 -13.08 0.75
N PRO A 40 -7.57 -12.36 -0.35
CA PRO A 40 -7.10 -11.00 -0.62
C PRO A 40 -7.81 -9.93 0.22
N GLN A 41 -7.11 -8.85 0.56
CA GLN A 41 -7.64 -7.73 1.36
C GLN A 41 -7.30 -6.36 0.77
N THR A 42 -8.03 -5.33 1.20
CA THR A 42 -7.70 -3.92 0.96
C THR A 42 -6.96 -3.31 2.16
N ALA A 43 -5.74 -2.85 1.93
CA ALA A 43 -4.92 -2.14 2.91
C ALA A 43 -5.00 -0.61 2.74
N TYR A 44 -5.10 0.10 3.86
CA TYR A 44 -5.11 1.56 3.87
C TYR A 44 -3.93 2.14 4.64
N PHE A 45 -3.28 3.15 4.06
CA PHE A 45 -2.16 3.87 4.66
C PHE A 45 -2.40 5.38 4.62
N TYR A 46 -2.20 6.07 5.73
CA TYR A 46 -2.03 7.51 5.71
C TYR A 46 -0.61 7.83 5.24
N VAL A 47 -0.50 8.58 4.15
CA VAL A 47 0.76 9.11 3.62
C VAL A 47 0.67 10.63 3.55
N PRO A 48 1.76 11.38 3.76
CA PRO A 48 1.79 12.84 3.60
C PRO A 48 1.52 13.24 2.15
N ASP A 49 0.76 14.32 1.93
CA ASP A 49 0.46 14.82 0.57
C ASP A 49 1.72 15.17 -0.23
N SER A 50 2.78 15.63 0.46
CA SER A 50 4.07 15.92 -0.16
C SER A 50 4.76 14.69 -0.75
N ALA A 51 4.38 13.48 -0.31
CA ALA A 51 4.92 12.21 -0.79
C ALA A 51 3.99 11.53 -1.81
N ALA A 52 2.78 12.05 -2.05
CA ALA A 52 1.76 11.38 -2.85
C ALA A 52 2.25 10.98 -4.25
N ALA A 53 2.96 11.87 -4.95
CA ALA A 53 3.49 11.56 -6.29
C ALA A 53 4.55 10.45 -6.27
N ALA A 54 5.48 10.49 -5.31
CA ALA A 54 6.53 9.47 -5.18
C ALA A 54 5.94 8.11 -4.78
N VAL A 55 4.93 8.11 -3.91
CA VAL A 55 4.19 6.92 -3.52
C VAL A 55 3.45 6.34 -4.72
N ASP A 56 2.74 7.15 -5.51
CA ASP A 56 2.01 6.68 -6.70
C ASP A 56 2.94 5.98 -7.71
N ASP A 57 4.12 6.55 -7.95
CA ASP A 57 5.11 5.96 -8.86
C ASP A 57 5.68 4.65 -8.33
N ALA A 58 6.02 4.55 -7.04
CA ALA A 58 6.49 3.30 -6.42
C ALA A 58 5.40 2.22 -6.40
N MET A 59 4.15 2.62 -6.14
CA MET A 59 3.02 1.71 -6.13
C MET A 59 2.71 1.15 -7.52
N ARG A 60 2.89 1.92 -8.61
CA ARG A 60 2.76 1.41 -9.99
C ARG A 60 3.76 0.30 -10.31
N GLU A 61 4.97 0.37 -9.76
CA GLU A 61 5.97 -0.68 -9.93
C GLU A 61 5.54 -1.96 -9.20
N LEU A 62 5.17 -1.83 -7.92
CA LEU A 62 4.66 -2.94 -7.11
C LEU A 62 3.39 -3.57 -7.68
N SER A 63 2.47 -2.77 -8.23
CA SER A 63 1.26 -3.26 -8.91
C SER A 63 1.58 -4.21 -10.07
N ARG A 64 2.68 -3.99 -10.79
CA ARG A 64 3.09 -4.88 -11.89
C ARG A 64 3.71 -6.18 -11.39
N GLU A 65 4.42 -6.13 -10.27
CA GLU A 65 5.09 -7.30 -9.69
C GLU A 65 4.13 -8.21 -8.94
N HIS A 66 3.24 -7.63 -8.13
CA HIS A 66 2.37 -8.36 -7.21
C HIS A 66 0.89 -8.40 -7.64
N GLY A 67 0.51 -7.71 -8.72
CA GLY A 67 -0.89 -7.66 -9.16
C GLY A 67 -1.79 -6.80 -8.26
N LEU A 68 -1.20 -5.92 -7.46
CA LEU A 68 -1.90 -4.99 -6.56
C LEU A 68 -2.60 -3.89 -7.36
N ASP A 69 -3.67 -3.32 -6.81
CA ASP A 69 -4.28 -2.09 -7.33
C ASP A 69 -4.18 -0.99 -6.28
N ALA A 70 -3.24 -0.07 -6.50
CA ALA A 70 -2.89 0.96 -5.53
C ALA A 70 -3.22 2.36 -6.05
N GLN A 71 -3.86 3.16 -5.20
CA GLN A 71 -4.29 4.51 -5.53
C GLN A 71 -4.09 5.47 -4.35
N THR A 72 -3.48 6.62 -4.65
CA THR A 72 -3.41 7.74 -3.72
C THR A 72 -4.68 8.61 -3.85
N LEU A 73 -5.42 8.76 -2.76
CA LEU A 73 -6.67 9.51 -2.55
C LEU A 73 -6.43 10.88 -1.92
#